data_AF-A0AA88VG46-F1
#
_entry.id   AF-A0AA88VG46-F1
#
_cell.length_a   1.000
_cell.length_b   1.000
_cell.length_c   1.000
_cell.angle_alpha   90.00
_cell.angle_beta   90.00
_cell.angle_gamma   90.00
#
_symmetry.space_group_name_H-M   'P 1'
#
loop_
_entity.id
_entity.type
_entity.pdbx_description
1 polymer ?
#
loop_
_entity_poly.entity_id
_entity_poly.type
_entity_poly.pdbx_seq_one_letter_code
_entity_poly.pdbx_strand_id
1 'polypeptide(L)'
;MEIRTAEPLIMKLLKEVAEEGLISSSQMVKGFSRFAESLDDLALDIPTAKELFQSLVPQAISEGWLDASFFKFSSEHGEVQDKDHEKLRRYKEEVVTIIHEYFHSDDIPELIRSLEDLGAPELNPIFLKKLITLAMDRKNREKEMASVLLSALHIEIFSTDDIVNGFVMLLESAEDTALDILDASNELALFLARAVIDDVLAPLNLEEIGSKLAPNCSGSETLHVARSLIAARHAGERILRCWGGGTGWAVEDAKDKIVKLLEEYEAGGVVGEACQCIRDLGMPFFNHEVVKKALVMAMEKKNDRMLDLLQECFSEGLITINQMTKGFARINDGLDDLALDIPNAEDKFSFYVEHAKKKGGSFLHLARQMYNVVYIEKLSPLMRYCQELAREELHQLVRSTVCNHCGLSSRGIFQADHVEVAASGLKELGSS
;
A
#
# COMPACT_ATOMS: atom_id res chain seq x y z
N MET A 1 -14.09 -37.19 -1.94
CA MET A 1 -14.33 -37.96 -3.19
C MET A 1 -13.20 -38.93 -3.53
N GLU A 2 -11.98 -38.75 -3.02
CA GLU A 2 -10.85 -39.68 -3.26
C GLU A 2 -10.96 -41.03 -2.53
N ILE A 3 -11.62 -41.05 -1.35
CA ILE A 3 -11.77 -42.25 -0.52
C ILE A 3 -13.20 -42.78 -0.67
N ARG A 4 -13.41 -43.71 -1.62
CA ARG A 4 -14.73 -44.32 -1.91
C ARG A 4 -15.38 -45.01 -0.71
N THR A 5 -14.59 -45.43 0.28
CA THR A 5 -15.10 -46.05 1.50
C THR A 5 -15.74 -45.06 2.48
N ALA A 6 -15.50 -43.76 2.31
CA ALA A 6 -16.05 -42.71 3.19
C ALA A 6 -17.45 -42.24 2.76
N GLU A 7 -17.85 -42.45 1.50
CA GLU A 7 -19.14 -42.02 0.96
C GLU A 7 -20.36 -42.48 1.80
N PRO A 8 -20.52 -43.78 2.13
CA PRO A 8 -21.65 -44.21 2.97
C PRO A 8 -21.58 -43.69 4.40
N LEU A 9 -20.38 -43.43 4.93
CA LEU A 9 -20.19 -42.88 6.28
C LEU A 9 -20.59 -41.40 6.33
N ILE A 10 -20.24 -40.63 5.29
CA ILE A 10 -20.61 -39.23 5.16
C ILE A 10 -22.13 -39.11 5.00
N MET A 11 -22.76 -39.92 4.15
CA MET A 11 -24.22 -39.90 4.00
C MET A 11 -24.94 -40.26 5.30
N LYS A 12 -24.42 -41.22 6.05
CA LYS A 12 -24.95 -41.56 7.38
C LYS A 12 -24.80 -40.41 8.37
N LEU A 13 -23.66 -39.74 8.40
CA LEU A 13 -23.43 -38.58 9.25
C LEU A 13 -24.40 -37.44 8.89
N LEU A 14 -24.54 -37.11 7.61
CA LEU A 14 -25.45 -36.07 7.12
C LEU A 14 -26.90 -36.34 7.52
N LYS A 15 -27.30 -37.61 7.50
CA LYS A 15 -28.61 -38.04 7.99
C LYS A 15 -28.77 -37.82 9.49
N GLU A 16 -27.83 -38.29 10.30
CA GLU A 16 -27.89 -38.13 11.77
C GLU A 16 -27.93 -36.64 12.16
N VAL A 17 -27.09 -35.79 11.57
CA VAL A 17 -27.09 -34.34 11.89
C VAL A 17 -28.33 -33.60 11.39
N ALA A 18 -28.97 -34.07 10.32
CA ALA A 18 -30.24 -33.52 9.84
C ALA A 18 -31.41 -33.95 10.75
N GLU A 19 -31.45 -35.22 11.18
CA GLU A 19 -32.46 -35.75 12.12
C GLU A 19 -32.37 -35.08 13.50
N GLU A 20 -31.16 -34.81 13.98
CA GLU A 20 -30.91 -34.07 15.23
C GLU A 20 -31.15 -32.55 15.09
N GLY A 21 -31.50 -32.07 13.90
CA GLY A 21 -31.82 -30.66 13.63
C GLY A 21 -30.60 -29.72 13.67
N LEU A 22 -29.38 -30.26 13.67
CA LEU A 22 -28.14 -29.46 13.61
C LEU A 22 -27.93 -28.83 12.23
N ILE A 23 -28.45 -29.46 11.18
CA ILE A 23 -28.49 -28.89 9.83
C ILE A 23 -29.92 -28.90 9.31
N SER A 24 -30.43 -27.71 8.98
CA SER A 24 -31.79 -27.57 8.41
C SER A 24 -31.83 -28.02 6.94
N SER A 25 -33.03 -28.39 6.45
CA SER A 25 -33.23 -28.70 5.02
C SER A 25 -32.79 -27.54 4.11
N SER A 26 -32.96 -26.28 4.53
CA SER A 26 -32.48 -25.11 3.77
C SER A 26 -30.96 -25.09 3.67
N GLN A 27 -30.26 -25.41 4.76
CA GLN A 27 -28.79 -25.50 4.77
C GLN A 27 -28.30 -26.68 3.93
N MET A 28 -29.03 -27.81 3.92
CA MET A 28 -28.73 -28.92 3.02
C MET A 28 -28.84 -28.51 1.55
N VAL A 29 -29.94 -27.88 1.16
CA VAL A 29 -30.12 -27.38 -0.22
C VAL A 29 -28.98 -26.44 -0.60
N LYS A 30 -28.65 -25.46 0.26
CA LYS A 30 -27.53 -24.53 -0.01
C LYS A 30 -26.19 -25.23 -0.13
N GLY A 31 -25.91 -26.22 0.71
CA GLY A 31 -24.68 -27.00 0.66
C GLY A 31 -24.54 -27.78 -0.64
N PHE A 32 -25.60 -28.48 -1.06
CA PHE A 32 -25.63 -29.22 -2.33
C PHE A 32 -25.56 -28.29 -3.55
N SER A 33 -26.23 -27.13 -3.51
CA SER A 33 -26.12 -26.11 -4.58
C SER A 33 -24.70 -25.56 -4.72
N ARG A 34 -24.07 -25.16 -3.61
CA ARG A 34 -22.69 -24.66 -3.61
C ARG A 34 -21.70 -25.72 -4.10
N PHE A 35 -21.91 -26.97 -3.69
CA PHE A 35 -21.07 -28.06 -4.15
C PHE A 35 -21.28 -28.33 -5.64
N ALA A 36 -22.52 -28.22 -6.15
CA ALA A 36 -22.80 -28.32 -7.58
C ALA A 36 -22.10 -27.21 -8.39
N GLU A 37 -22.09 -25.98 -7.88
CA GLU A 37 -21.40 -24.84 -8.50
C GLU A 37 -19.88 -25.00 -8.56
N SER A 38 -19.27 -25.73 -7.61
CA SER A 38 -17.82 -25.98 -7.59
C SER A 38 -17.41 -27.29 -8.28
N LEU A 39 -18.35 -28.05 -8.87
CA LEU A 39 -18.04 -29.32 -9.53
C LEU A 39 -17.15 -29.16 -10.76
N ASP A 40 -17.26 -28.05 -11.48
CA ASP A 40 -16.44 -27.81 -12.67
C ASP A 40 -14.97 -27.65 -12.31
N ASP A 41 -14.67 -26.83 -11.29
CA ASP A 41 -13.33 -26.68 -10.74
C ASP A 41 -12.82 -27.98 -10.12
N LEU A 42 -13.66 -28.68 -9.35
CA LEU A 42 -13.29 -29.95 -8.73
C LEU A 42 -13.05 -31.07 -9.77
N ALA A 43 -13.70 -31.00 -10.93
CA ALA A 43 -13.51 -31.95 -12.03
C ALA A 43 -12.14 -31.80 -12.71
N LEU A 44 -11.47 -30.65 -12.57
CA LEU A 44 -10.10 -30.46 -13.05
C LEU A 44 -9.11 -31.37 -12.31
N ASP A 45 -9.32 -31.53 -11.00
CA ASP A 45 -8.47 -32.37 -10.15
C ASP A 45 -9.01 -33.82 -10.03
N ILE A 46 -10.33 -33.99 -10.05
CA ILE A 46 -11.02 -35.27 -9.88
C ILE A 46 -12.01 -35.48 -11.04
N PRO A 47 -11.59 -36.11 -12.15
CA PRO A 47 -12.42 -36.24 -13.37
C PRO A 47 -13.80 -36.91 -13.15
N THR A 48 -13.94 -37.74 -12.11
CA THR A 48 -15.20 -38.42 -11.77
C THR A 48 -16.10 -37.63 -10.80
N ALA A 49 -15.74 -36.40 -10.43
CA ALA A 49 -16.46 -35.62 -9.42
C ALA A 49 -17.94 -35.41 -9.79
N LYS A 50 -18.22 -35.08 -11.05
CA LYS A 50 -19.60 -34.88 -11.56
C LYS A 50 -20.44 -36.16 -11.46
N GLU A 51 -19.88 -37.30 -11.86
CA GLU A 51 -20.57 -38.59 -11.81
C GLU A 51 -20.89 -39.01 -10.36
N LEU A 52 -19.93 -38.81 -9.45
CA LEU A 52 -20.10 -39.11 -8.02
C LEU A 52 -21.13 -38.20 -7.36
N PHE A 53 -21.14 -36.91 -7.71
CA PHE A 53 -22.17 -36.01 -7.20
C PHE A 53 -23.56 -36.41 -7.72
N GLN A 54 -23.67 -36.75 -9.01
CA GLN A 54 -24.91 -37.22 -9.60
C GLN A 54 -25.42 -38.52 -8.96
N SER A 55 -24.55 -39.40 -8.46
CA SER A 55 -24.99 -40.59 -7.71
C SER A 55 -25.51 -40.29 -6.30
N LEU A 56 -25.10 -39.17 -5.70
CA LEU A 56 -25.53 -38.74 -4.35
C LEU A 56 -26.88 -37.99 -4.36
N VAL A 57 -27.18 -37.25 -5.44
CA VAL A 57 -28.41 -36.47 -5.56
C VAL A 57 -29.69 -37.30 -5.34
N PRO A 58 -29.86 -38.50 -5.93
CA PRO A 58 -31.04 -39.35 -5.67
C PRO A 58 -31.20 -39.74 -4.21
N GLN A 59 -30.10 -39.99 -3.49
CA GLN A 59 -30.13 -40.32 -2.07
C GLN A 59 -30.59 -39.11 -1.24
N ALA A 60 -30.05 -37.93 -1.52
CA ALA A 60 -30.45 -36.69 -0.86
C ALA A 60 -31.92 -36.32 -1.11
N ILE A 61 -32.46 -36.61 -2.31
CA ILE A 61 -33.90 -36.46 -2.60
C ILE A 61 -34.72 -37.45 -1.76
N SER A 62 -34.28 -38.71 -1.67
CA SER A 62 -35.01 -39.74 -0.91
C SER A 62 -35.06 -39.45 0.60
N GLU A 63 -34.05 -38.77 1.13
CA GLU A 63 -33.98 -38.32 2.52
C GLU A 63 -34.71 -36.98 2.75
N GLY A 64 -35.32 -36.40 1.71
CA GLY A 64 -36.09 -35.15 1.79
C GLY A 64 -35.24 -33.90 1.93
N TRP A 65 -33.94 -33.98 1.63
CA TRP A 65 -33.02 -32.83 1.71
C TRP A 65 -33.10 -31.95 0.47
N LEU A 66 -33.42 -32.55 -0.68
CA LEU A 66 -33.54 -31.88 -1.98
C LEU A 66 -34.91 -32.14 -2.61
N ASP A 67 -35.40 -31.17 -3.37
CA ASP A 67 -36.61 -31.35 -4.17
C ASP A 67 -36.31 -32.08 -5.49
N ALA A 68 -37.31 -32.78 -6.05
CA ALA A 68 -37.17 -33.51 -7.31
C ALA A 68 -36.79 -32.59 -8.51
N SER A 69 -37.03 -31.28 -8.40
CA SER A 69 -36.56 -30.28 -9.37
C SER A 69 -35.03 -30.18 -9.44
N PHE A 70 -34.31 -30.51 -8.37
CA PHE A 70 -32.85 -30.53 -8.35
C PHE A 70 -32.27 -31.57 -9.32
N PHE A 71 -32.99 -32.66 -9.56
CA PHE A 71 -32.59 -33.70 -10.52
C PHE A 71 -32.58 -33.18 -11.97
N LYS A 72 -33.54 -32.33 -12.34
CA LYS A 72 -33.59 -31.69 -13.67
C LYS A 72 -32.46 -30.70 -13.89
N PHE A 73 -32.07 -29.99 -12.84
CA PHE A 73 -30.91 -29.09 -12.85
C PHE A 73 -29.62 -29.82 -13.26
N SER A 74 -29.43 -31.07 -12.81
CA SER A 74 -28.22 -31.85 -13.10
C SER A 74 -28.17 -32.50 -14.50
N SER A 75 -29.29 -32.54 -15.24
CA SER A 75 -29.42 -33.34 -16.49
C SER A 75 -29.73 -32.53 -17.75
N GLU A 76 -30.21 -31.28 -17.65
CA GLU A 76 -30.58 -30.45 -18.82
C GLU A 76 -29.61 -29.29 -19.16
N HIS A 77 -28.52 -29.09 -18.41
CA HIS A 77 -27.67 -27.88 -18.49
C HIS A 77 -26.44 -27.94 -19.44
N GLY A 78 -26.35 -28.94 -20.32
CA GLY A 78 -25.09 -29.30 -20.99
C GLY A 78 -24.50 -28.37 -22.07
N GLU A 79 -25.18 -27.34 -22.61
CA GLU A 79 -24.62 -26.55 -23.73
C GLU A 79 -24.80 -25.02 -23.67
N VAL A 80 -25.87 -24.51 -23.01
CA VAL A 80 -26.13 -23.06 -22.93
C VAL A 80 -25.49 -22.45 -21.68
N GLN A 81 -25.53 -23.14 -20.53
CA GLN A 81 -24.84 -22.69 -19.32
C GLN A 81 -23.32 -22.78 -19.46
N ASP A 82 -22.78 -23.79 -20.16
CA ASP A 82 -21.32 -23.95 -20.34
C ASP A 82 -20.66 -22.73 -21.01
N LYS A 83 -21.35 -22.09 -21.98
CA LYS A 83 -20.86 -20.87 -22.63
C LYS A 83 -20.96 -19.63 -21.74
N ASP A 84 -22.02 -19.50 -20.96
CA ASP A 84 -22.21 -18.36 -20.05
C ASP A 84 -21.26 -18.46 -18.85
N HIS A 85 -21.04 -19.66 -18.33
CA HIS A 85 -20.04 -19.96 -17.29
C HIS A 85 -18.62 -19.71 -17.79
N GLU A 86 -18.28 -20.13 -19.01
CA GLU A 86 -16.97 -19.86 -19.62
C GLU A 86 -16.77 -18.36 -19.90
N LYS A 87 -17.80 -17.65 -20.38
CA LYS A 87 -17.77 -16.18 -20.53
C LYS A 87 -17.50 -15.50 -19.19
N LEU A 88 -18.18 -15.93 -18.13
CA LEU A 88 -18.03 -15.41 -16.78
C LEU A 88 -16.64 -15.71 -16.20
N ARG A 89 -16.11 -16.92 -16.42
CA ARG A 89 -14.77 -17.32 -15.98
C ARG A 89 -13.70 -16.46 -16.64
N ARG A 90 -13.76 -16.32 -17.96
CA ARG A 90 -12.85 -15.45 -18.72
C ARG A 90 -12.96 -14.00 -18.26
N TYR A 91 -14.17 -13.48 -18.07
CA TYR A 91 -14.35 -12.12 -17.53
C TYR A 91 -13.65 -11.95 -16.19
N LYS A 92 -13.82 -12.90 -15.25
CA LYS A 92 -13.16 -12.87 -13.94
C LYS A 92 -11.63 -12.89 -14.04
N GLU A 93 -11.06 -13.62 -15.01
CA GLU A 93 -9.61 -13.67 -15.24
C GLU A 93 -9.08 -12.35 -15.82
N GLU A 94 -9.77 -11.78 -16.81
CA GLU A 94 -9.39 -10.52 -17.44
C GLU A 94 -9.47 -9.33 -16.48
N VAL A 95 -10.55 -9.22 -15.68
CA VAL A 95 -10.69 -8.10 -14.74
C VAL A 95 -9.61 -8.10 -13.65
N VAL A 96 -9.12 -9.27 -13.23
CA VAL A 96 -8.01 -9.36 -12.28
C VAL A 96 -6.75 -8.73 -12.87
N THR A 97 -6.47 -9.00 -14.15
CA THR A 97 -5.34 -8.42 -14.87
C THR A 97 -5.47 -6.90 -14.95
N ILE A 98 -6.64 -6.40 -15.39
CA ILE A 98 -6.94 -4.97 -15.49
C ILE A 98 -6.77 -4.25 -14.14
N ILE A 99 -7.29 -4.83 -13.05
CA ILE A 99 -7.17 -4.26 -11.70
C ILE A 99 -5.71 -4.21 -11.25
N HIS A 100 -4.92 -5.26 -11.53
CA HIS A 100 -3.51 -5.28 -11.17
C HIS A 100 -2.68 -4.26 -11.95
N GLU A 101 -2.96 -4.09 -13.25
CA GLU A 101 -2.33 -3.05 -14.06
C GLU A 101 -2.66 -1.67 -13.49
N TYR A 102 -3.93 -1.41 -13.17
CA TYR A 102 -4.34 -0.17 -12.52
C TYR A 102 -3.64 0.09 -11.19
N PHE A 103 -3.54 -0.91 -10.29
CA PHE A 103 -2.79 -0.72 -9.04
C PHE A 103 -1.30 -0.41 -9.26
N HIS A 104 -0.75 -0.74 -10.43
CA HIS A 104 0.60 -0.39 -10.81
C HIS A 104 0.71 0.99 -11.46
N SER A 105 -0.22 1.33 -12.36
CA SER A 105 -0.16 2.51 -13.22
C SER A 105 -0.87 3.74 -12.65
N ASP A 106 -1.89 3.54 -11.81
CA ASP A 106 -2.86 4.57 -11.39
C ASP A 106 -3.58 5.26 -12.57
N ASP A 107 -3.71 4.56 -13.70
CA ASP A 107 -4.34 5.07 -14.93
C ASP A 107 -5.82 4.69 -15.01
N ILE A 108 -6.68 5.55 -14.44
CA ILE A 108 -8.14 5.38 -14.47
C ILE A 108 -8.70 5.39 -15.91
N PRO A 109 -8.34 6.35 -16.79
CA PRO A 109 -8.82 6.34 -18.18
C PRO A 109 -8.53 5.03 -18.92
N GLU A 110 -7.34 4.45 -18.75
CA GLU A 110 -6.98 3.20 -19.42
C GLU A 110 -7.75 1.99 -18.87
N LEU A 111 -7.99 1.95 -17.55
CA LEU A 111 -8.84 0.93 -16.97
C LEU A 111 -10.28 1.02 -17.50
N ILE A 112 -10.84 2.24 -17.60
CA ILE A 112 -12.20 2.44 -18.13
C ILE A 112 -12.29 1.91 -19.56
N ARG A 113 -11.35 2.27 -20.43
CA ARG A 113 -11.29 1.74 -21.81
C ARG A 113 -11.24 0.21 -21.83
N SER A 114 -10.38 -0.38 -20.99
CA SER A 114 -10.27 -1.83 -20.90
C SER A 114 -11.59 -2.50 -20.48
N LEU A 115 -12.35 -1.89 -19.56
CA LEU A 115 -13.66 -2.41 -19.17
C LEU A 115 -14.72 -2.24 -20.26
N GLU A 116 -14.71 -1.13 -20.98
CA GLU A 116 -15.60 -0.92 -22.13
C GLU A 116 -15.31 -1.93 -23.25
N ASP A 117 -14.04 -2.23 -23.52
CA ASP A 117 -13.60 -3.21 -24.52
C ASP A 117 -14.02 -4.65 -24.16
N LEU A 118 -14.14 -4.98 -22.87
CA LEU A 118 -14.71 -6.26 -22.44
C LEU A 118 -16.20 -6.40 -22.81
N GLY A 119 -16.92 -5.29 -22.97
CA GLY A 119 -18.28 -5.26 -23.50
C GLY A 119 -19.31 -6.06 -22.68
N ALA A 120 -19.14 -6.13 -21.36
CA ALA A 120 -19.98 -6.92 -20.45
C ALA A 120 -20.48 -6.09 -19.24
N PRO A 121 -21.28 -5.04 -19.47
CA PRO A 121 -21.78 -4.17 -18.40
C PRO A 121 -22.65 -4.91 -17.37
N GLU A 122 -23.29 -6.02 -17.76
CA GLU A 122 -24.05 -6.87 -16.84
C GLU A 122 -23.18 -7.52 -15.74
N LEU A 123 -21.86 -7.50 -15.91
CA LEU A 123 -20.89 -8.05 -14.96
C LEU A 123 -20.17 -6.95 -14.14
N ASN A 124 -20.56 -5.68 -14.26
CA ASN A 124 -20.02 -4.57 -13.46
C ASN A 124 -20.04 -4.82 -11.93
N PRO A 125 -21.11 -5.39 -11.34
CA PRO A 125 -21.11 -5.78 -9.92
C PRO A 125 -19.96 -6.74 -9.55
N ILE A 126 -19.59 -7.62 -10.46
CA ILE A 126 -18.52 -8.62 -10.28
C ILE A 126 -17.16 -7.94 -10.31
N PHE A 127 -16.96 -6.99 -11.22
CA PHE A 127 -15.76 -6.15 -11.24
C PHE A 127 -15.59 -5.42 -9.90
N LEU A 128 -16.64 -4.74 -9.41
CA LEU A 128 -16.60 -4.03 -8.13
C LEU A 128 -16.20 -4.98 -6.99
N LYS A 129 -16.86 -6.14 -6.90
CA LYS A 129 -16.50 -7.16 -5.91
C LYS A 129 -15.03 -7.54 -5.99
N LYS A 130 -14.50 -7.76 -7.20
CA LYS A 130 -13.08 -8.11 -7.39
C LYS A 130 -12.14 -6.98 -7.05
N LEU A 131 -12.44 -5.75 -7.44
CA LEU A 131 -11.64 -4.57 -7.10
C LEU A 131 -11.48 -4.43 -5.58
N ILE A 132 -12.58 -4.43 -4.83
CA ILE A 132 -12.54 -4.26 -3.37
C ILE A 132 -11.87 -5.46 -2.70
N THR A 133 -12.18 -6.69 -3.12
CA THR A 133 -11.54 -7.89 -2.55
C THR A 133 -10.01 -7.86 -2.73
N LEU A 134 -9.53 -7.54 -3.94
CA LEU A 134 -8.09 -7.45 -4.22
C LEU A 134 -7.41 -6.27 -3.49
N ALA A 135 -8.14 -5.18 -3.23
CA ALA A 135 -7.62 -4.04 -2.48
C ALA A 135 -7.50 -4.35 -0.97
N MET A 136 -8.46 -5.08 -0.40
CA MET A 136 -8.45 -5.45 1.03
C MET A 136 -7.28 -6.36 1.39
N ASP A 137 -6.83 -7.21 0.47
CA ASP A 137 -5.65 -8.08 0.64
C ASP A 137 -4.30 -7.35 0.50
N ARG A 138 -4.34 -6.02 0.31
CA ARG A 138 -3.17 -5.17 0.04
C ARG A 138 -3.03 -4.05 1.06
N LYS A 139 -2.15 -3.08 0.77
CA LYS A 139 -1.89 -1.95 1.65
C LYS A 139 -2.96 -0.87 1.43
N ASN A 140 -3.01 0.09 2.35
CA ASN A 140 -4.00 1.15 2.26
C ASN A 140 -3.89 2.01 0.99
N ARG A 141 -2.73 2.02 0.32
CA ARG A 141 -2.59 2.68 -1.00
C ARG A 141 -3.59 2.10 -1.99
N GLU A 142 -3.64 0.78 -2.13
CA GLU A 142 -4.54 0.11 -3.08
C GLU A 142 -6.02 0.25 -2.63
N LYS A 143 -6.29 0.35 -1.33
CA LYS A 143 -7.63 0.64 -0.80
C LYS A 143 -8.12 2.06 -1.15
N GLU A 144 -7.23 3.05 -1.05
CA GLU A 144 -7.52 4.42 -1.50
C GLU A 144 -7.72 4.45 -3.01
N MET A 145 -6.83 3.82 -3.79
CA MET A 145 -6.98 3.72 -5.25
C MET A 145 -8.32 3.09 -5.63
N ALA A 146 -8.74 2.01 -4.97
CA ALA A 146 -10.03 1.37 -5.22
C ALA A 146 -11.21 2.30 -4.91
N SER A 147 -11.14 3.11 -3.83
CA SER A 147 -12.19 4.07 -3.47
C SER A 147 -12.28 5.20 -4.50
N VAL A 148 -11.14 5.77 -4.92
CA VAL A 148 -11.08 6.81 -5.96
C VAL A 148 -11.58 6.28 -7.30
N LEU A 149 -11.16 5.07 -7.69
CA LEU A 149 -11.60 4.42 -8.90
C LEU A 149 -13.11 4.18 -8.88
N LEU A 150 -13.68 3.73 -7.76
CA LEU A 150 -15.11 3.47 -7.65
C LEU A 150 -15.94 4.73 -7.94
N SER A 151 -15.49 5.89 -7.44
CA SER A 151 -16.12 7.18 -7.72
C SER A 151 -16.02 7.59 -9.19
N ALA A 152 -14.87 7.37 -9.83
CA ALA A 152 -14.70 7.61 -11.26
C ALA A 152 -15.59 6.69 -12.11
N LEU A 153 -15.66 5.40 -11.77
CA LEU A 153 -16.49 4.43 -12.47
C LEU A 153 -17.98 4.77 -12.36
N HIS A 154 -18.45 5.21 -11.19
CA HIS A 154 -19.85 5.61 -10.99
C HIS A 154 -20.26 6.83 -11.84
N ILE A 155 -19.32 7.75 -12.09
CA ILE A 155 -19.58 8.91 -12.96
C ILE A 155 -19.64 8.50 -14.43
N GLU A 156 -18.77 7.60 -14.87
CA GLU A 156 -18.56 7.31 -16.29
C GLU A 156 -19.36 6.10 -16.79
N ILE A 157 -19.29 4.95 -16.12
CA ILE A 157 -19.76 3.66 -16.68
C ILE A 157 -20.62 2.79 -15.75
N PHE A 158 -20.62 3.00 -14.44
CA PHE A 158 -21.37 2.18 -13.48
C PHE A 158 -22.63 2.88 -13.01
N SER A 159 -23.76 2.17 -13.05
CA SER A 159 -25.00 2.66 -12.45
C SER A 159 -25.00 2.50 -10.93
N THR A 160 -25.86 3.24 -10.22
CA THR A 160 -26.04 3.04 -8.77
C THR A 160 -26.49 1.61 -8.44
N ASP A 161 -27.28 0.95 -9.30
CA ASP A 161 -27.68 -0.44 -9.10
C ASP A 161 -26.49 -1.41 -9.22
N ASP A 162 -25.54 -1.13 -10.12
CA ASP A 162 -24.29 -1.90 -10.22
C ASP A 162 -23.48 -1.81 -8.93
N ILE A 163 -23.37 -0.60 -8.36
CA ILE A 163 -22.68 -0.37 -7.10
C ILE A 163 -23.38 -1.11 -5.96
N VAL A 164 -24.70 -0.96 -5.83
CA VAL A 164 -25.51 -1.62 -4.81
C VAL A 164 -25.35 -3.15 -4.89
N ASN A 165 -25.51 -3.72 -6.08
CA ASN A 165 -25.41 -5.17 -6.27
C ASN A 165 -23.97 -5.67 -6.02
N GLY A 166 -22.94 -4.90 -6.40
CA GLY A 166 -21.56 -5.23 -6.09
C GLY A 166 -21.28 -5.28 -4.59
N PHE A 167 -21.81 -4.33 -3.81
CA PHE A 167 -21.71 -4.35 -2.34
C PHE A 167 -22.54 -5.47 -1.70
N VAL A 168 -23.72 -5.80 -2.24
CA VAL A 168 -24.48 -6.99 -1.80
C VAL A 168 -23.63 -8.24 -1.98
N MET A 169 -23.03 -8.43 -3.15
CA MET A 169 -22.18 -9.60 -3.43
C MET A 169 -20.93 -9.68 -2.54
N LEU A 170 -20.38 -8.53 -2.10
CA LEU A 170 -19.27 -8.47 -1.14
C LEU A 170 -19.72 -8.88 0.26
N LEU A 171 -20.85 -8.32 0.73
CA LEU A 171 -21.40 -8.59 2.05
C LEU A 171 -21.89 -10.03 2.21
N GLU A 172 -22.42 -10.63 1.14
CA GLU A 172 -22.80 -12.05 1.13
C GLU A 172 -21.61 -12.99 1.25
N SER A 173 -20.42 -12.58 0.75
CA SER A 173 -19.18 -13.35 0.87
C SER A 173 -18.25 -12.83 1.96
N ALA A 174 -18.73 -11.98 2.88
CA ALA A 174 -17.88 -11.38 3.90
C ALA A 174 -17.26 -12.42 4.85
N GLU A 175 -18.03 -13.47 5.19
CA GLU A 175 -17.55 -14.57 6.03
C GLU A 175 -16.44 -15.37 5.35
N ASP A 176 -16.61 -15.70 4.07
CA ASP A 176 -15.59 -16.40 3.29
C ASP A 176 -14.33 -15.52 3.12
N THR A 177 -14.52 -14.22 2.86
CA THR A 177 -13.41 -13.26 2.70
C THR A 177 -12.61 -13.10 4.00
N ALA A 178 -13.27 -13.19 5.16
CA ALA A 178 -12.61 -13.12 6.47
C ALA A 178 -11.73 -14.34 6.78
N LEU A 179 -11.84 -15.44 6.01
CA LEU A 179 -10.91 -16.57 6.11
C LEU A 179 -9.53 -16.24 5.55
N ASP A 180 -9.48 -15.40 4.51
CA ASP A 180 -8.25 -15.03 3.81
C ASP A 180 -7.69 -13.69 4.30
N ILE A 181 -8.55 -12.75 4.69
CA ILE A 181 -8.20 -11.37 5.02
C ILE A 181 -8.55 -11.07 6.48
N LEU A 182 -7.53 -10.73 7.27
CA LEU A 182 -7.72 -10.27 8.65
C LEU A 182 -8.52 -8.95 8.67
N ASP A 183 -9.54 -8.89 9.53
CA ASP A 183 -10.39 -7.71 9.72
C ASP A 183 -11.24 -7.29 8.50
N ALA A 184 -11.50 -8.23 7.58
CA ALA A 184 -12.28 -8.00 6.34
C ALA A 184 -13.61 -7.27 6.57
N SER A 185 -14.33 -7.58 7.66
CA SER A 185 -15.60 -6.92 7.99
C SER A 185 -15.44 -5.42 8.26
N ASN A 186 -14.40 -5.00 9.01
CA ASN A 186 -14.17 -3.58 9.27
C ASN A 186 -13.70 -2.83 8.02
N GLU A 187 -12.83 -3.45 7.24
CA GLU A 187 -12.36 -2.93 5.96
C GLU A 187 -13.52 -2.71 4.98
N LEU A 188 -14.41 -3.70 4.85
CA LEU A 188 -15.61 -3.61 4.02
C LEU A 188 -16.60 -2.55 4.54
N ALA A 189 -16.74 -2.41 5.86
CA ALA A 189 -17.54 -1.35 6.45
C ALA A 189 -16.99 0.05 6.13
N LEU A 190 -15.66 0.20 6.10
CA LEU A 190 -14.99 1.45 5.69
C LEU A 190 -15.19 1.74 4.21
N PHE A 191 -15.12 0.75 3.33
CA PHE A 191 -15.43 0.93 1.90
C PHE A 191 -16.89 1.38 1.67
N LEU A 192 -17.85 0.76 2.35
CA LEU A 192 -19.26 1.19 2.32
C LEU A 192 -19.42 2.63 2.80
N ALA A 193 -18.79 2.96 3.94
CA ALA A 193 -18.84 4.30 4.48
C ALA A 193 -18.20 5.33 3.54
N ARG A 194 -17.07 4.97 2.91
CA ARG A 194 -16.37 5.82 1.94
C ARG A 194 -17.18 6.03 0.67
N ALA A 195 -17.85 5.00 0.15
CA ALA A 195 -18.76 5.13 -0.98
C ALA A 195 -19.92 6.12 -0.71
N VAL A 196 -20.38 6.23 0.55
CA VAL A 196 -21.38 7.25 0.92
C VAL A 196 -20.77 8.65 1.01
N ILE A 197 -19.57 8.78 1.55
CA ILE A 197 -18.88 10.09 1.67
C ILE A 197 -18.45 10.63 0.30
N ASP A 198 -18.09 9.76 -0.63
CA ASP A 198 -17.70 10.11 -2.00
C ASP A 198 -18.92 10.27 -2.94
N ASP A 199 -20.14 10.32 -2.40
CA ASP A 199 -21.42 10.46 -3.12
C ASP A 199 -21.70 9.37 -4.17
N VAL A 200 -21.01 8.23 -4.12
CA VAL A 200 -21.26 7.04 -4.95
C VAL A 200 -22.55 6.34 -4.52
N LEU A 201 -22.82 6.32 -3.22
CA LEU A 201 -24.04 5.77 -2.61
C LEU A 201 -24.74 6.83 -1.76
N ALA A 202 -26.06 6.92 -1.88
CA ALA A 202 -26.86 7.68 -0.93
C ALA A 202 -27.12 6.86 0.34
N PRO A 203 -27.38 7.49 1.51
CA PRO A 203 -27.76 6.77 2.73
C PRO A 203 -28.93 5.80 2.56
N LEU A 204 -29.89 6.12 1.68
CA LEU A 204 -31.02 5.25 1.35
C LEU A 204 -30.59 3.95 0.64
N ASN A 205 -29.52 3.99 -0.15
CA ASN A 205 -29.00 2.78 -0.80
C ASN A 205 -28.46 1.77 0.22
N LEU A 206 -28.01 2.22 1.41
CA LEU A 206 -27.66 1.29 2.48
C LEU A 206 -28.88 0.51 3.00
N GLU A 207 -30.06 1.13 3.03
CA GLU A 207 -31.32 0.44 3.38
C GLU A 207 -31.66 -0.61 2.33
N GLU A 208 -31.51 -0.26 1.05
CA GLU A 208 -31.72 -1.18 -0.07
C GLU A 208 -30.77 -2.38 0.00
N ILE A 209 -29.47 -2.15 0.18
CA ILE A 209 -28.46 -3.20 0.39
C ILE A 209 -28.89 -4.11 1.54
N GLY A 210 -29.27 -3.53 2.69
CA GLY A 210 -29.73 -4.29 3.85
C GLY A 210 -30.98 -5.14 3.58
N SER A 211 -31.89 -4.69 2.72
CA SER A 211 -33.10 -5.43 2.34
C SER A 211 -32.83 -6.62 1.40
N LYS A 212 -31.74 -6.55 0.62
CA LYS A 212 -31.29 -7.60 -0.29
C LYS A 212 -30.50 -8.70 0.44
N LEU A 213 -29.99 -8.44 1.66
CA LEU A 213 -29.21 -9.42 2.43
C LEU A 213 -30.08 -10.40 3.22
N ALA A 214 -29.57 -11.61 3.44
CA ALA A 214 -30.19 -12.57 4.34
C ALA A 214 -30.21 -12.05 5.79
N PRO A 215 -31.31 -12.25 6.54
CA PRO A 215 -31.39 -11.81 7.94
C PRO A 215 -30.33 -12.51 8.79
N ASN A 216 -29.69 -11.75 9.69
CA ASN A 216 -28.67 -12.21 10.65
C ASN A 216 -27.39 -12.81 10.03
N CYS A 217 -27.00 -12.40 8.81
CA CYS A 217 -25.68 -12.73 8.27
C CYS A 217 -24.59 -11.75 8.74
N SER A 218 -23.32 -12.15 8.67
CA SER A 218 -22.15 -11.30 8.95
C SER A 218 -22.12 -10.02 8.12
N GLY A 219 -22.62 -10.06 6.88
CA GLY A 219 -22.81 -8.89 6.03
C GLY A 219 -23.78 -7.85 6.63
N SER A 220 -24.83 -8.29 7.33
CA SER A 220 -25.78 -7.38 7.99
C SER A 220 -25.14 -6.61 9.15
N GLU A 221 -24.25 -7.28 9.90
CA GLU A 221 -23.47 -6.65 10.96
C GLU A 221 -22.46 -5.64 10.40
N THR A 222 -21.75 -6.01 9.33
CA THR A 222 -20.82 -5.12 8.60
C THR A 222 -21.52 -3.85 8.11
N LEU A 223 -22.72 -3.98 7.54
CA LEU A 223 -23.55 -2.85 7.12
C LEU A 223 -23.97 -1.96 8.31
N HIS A 224 -24.23 -2.54 9.48
CA HIS A 224 -24.54 -1.80 10.69
C HIS A 224 -23.33 -1.00 11.21
N VAL A 225 -22.12 -1.58 11.13
CA VAL A 225 -20.87 -0.89 11.45
C VAL A 225 -20.66 0.29 10.50
N ALA A 226 -20.85 0.11 9.18
CA ALA A 226 -20.74 1.19 8.21
C ALA A 226 -21.67 2.37 8.53
N ARG A 227 -22.94 2.10 8.85
CA ARG A 227 -23.90 3.13 9.28
C ARG A 227 -23.44 3.86 10.54
N SER A 228 -22.89 3.14 11.50
CA SER A 228 -22.36 3.71 12.74
C SER A 228 -21.15 4.62 12.48
N LEU A 229 -20.28 4.26 11.53
CA LEU A 229 -19.15 5.08 11.09
C LEU A 229 -19.61 6.39 10.46
N ILE A 230 -20.62 6.33 9.57
CA ILE A 230 -21.18 7.52 8.90
C ILE A 230 -21.89 8.44 9.90
N ALA A 231 -22.58 7.89 10.90
CA ALA A 231 -23.29 8.67 11.92
C ALA A 231 -22.36 9.34 12.95
N ALA A 232 -21.08 8.96 13.00
CA ALA A 232 -20.14 9.48 13.98
C ALA A 232 -19.83 10.97 13.77
N ARG A 233 -19.45 11.67 14.84
CA ARG A 233 -19.02 13.08 14.75
C ARG A 233 -17.78 13.20 13.87
N HIS A 234 -17.77 14.16 12.96
CA HIS A 234 -16.70 14.36 11.96
C HIS A 234 -16.46 13.13 11.05
N ALA A 235 -17.50 12.31 10.82
CA ALA A 235 -17.41 11.13 9.97
C ALA A 235 -16.82 11.43 8.58
N GLY A 236 -17.30 12.48 7.90
CA GLY A 236 -16.83 12.86 6.56
C GLY A 236 -15.31 12.98 6.46
N GLU A 237 -14.69 13.84 7.27
CA GLU A 237 -13.23 14.05 7.23
C GLU A 237 -12.44 12.82 7.70
N ARG A 238 -12.98 12.03 8.65
CA ARG A 238 -12.33 10.81 9.14
C ARG A 238 -12.34 9.69 8.10
N ILE A 239 -13.48 9.49 7.44
CA ILE A 239 -13.66 8.45 6.43
C ILE A 239 -12.93 8.82 5.14
N LEU A 240 -12.95 10.10 4.74
CA LEU A 240 -12.17 10.58 3.59
C LEU A 240 -10.66 10.31 3.75
N ARG A 241 -10.17 10.12 4.98
CA ARG A 241 -8.76 9.83 5.28
C ARG A 241 -8.52 8.43 5.87
N CYS A 242 -9.50 7.52 5.79
CA CYS A 242 -9.41 6.23 6.49
C CYS A 242 -8.26 5.34 5.99
N TRP A 243 -7.88 5.47 4.72
CA TRP A 243 -6.80 4.68 4.12
C TRP A 243 -5.42 5.36 4.30
N GLY A 244 -5.36 6.69 4.30
CA GLY A 244 -4.08 7.42 4.24
C GLY A 244 -3.56 7.53 2.81
N GLY A 245 -3.46 8.76 2.30
CA GLY A 245 -3.51 9.11 0.88
C GLY A 245 -2.41 8.49 -0.02
N GLY A 246 -2.83 7.69 -1.00
CA GLY A 246 -1.96 6.91 -1.91
C GLY A 246 -1.22 7.66 -3.03
N THR A 247 -1.35 8.98 -3.16
CA THR A 247 -0.80 9.75 -4.30
C THR A 247 -0.16 11.07 -3.85
N GLY A 248 1.03 11.02 -3.22
CA GLY A 248 1.74 12.23 -2.77
C GLY A 248 1.12 12.98 -1.57
N TRP A 249 -0.19 12.84 -1.36
CA TRP A 249 -0.92 13.33 -0.20
C TRP A 249 -0.44 12.71 1.12
N ALA A 250 0.00 11.43 1.14
CA ALA A 250 0.58 10.83 2.34
C ALA A 250 1.83 11.55 2.87
N VAL A 251 2.63 12.18 2.00
CA VAL A 251 3.85 12.88 2.43
C VAL A 251 3.50 14.24 3.04
N GLU A 252 2.57 14.99 2.44
CA GLU A 252 2.11 16.26 3.01
C GLU A 252 1.28 16.03 4.29
N ASP A 253 0.41 15.02 4.33
CA ASP A 253 -0.30 14.63 5.55
C ASP A 253 0.67 14.16 6.65
N ALA A 254 1.71 13.41 6.29
CA ALA A 254 2.75 13.03 7.25
C ALA A 254 3.50 14.26 7.76
N LYS A 255 3.86 15.20 6.88
CA LYS A 255 4.48 16.47 7.30
C LYS A 255 3.55 17.26 8.23
N ASP A 256 2.26 17.34 7.95
CA ASP A 256 1.29 18.04 8.78
C ASP A 256 1.12 17.37 10.15
N LYS A 257 1.06 16.02 10.19
CA LYS A 257 1.06 15.28 11.46
C LYS A 257 2.35 15.47 12.25
N ILE A 258 3.50 15.51 11.56
CA ILE A 258 4.80 15.79 12.17
C ILE A 258 4.84 17.22 12.73
N VAL A 259 4.27 18.21 12.03
CA VAL A 259 4.21 19.58 12.55
C VAL A 259 3.33 19.62 13.80
N LYS A 260 2.12 19.05 13.74
CA LYS A 260 1.18 19.03 14.88
C LYS A 260 1.76 18.32 16.10
N LEU A 261 2.39 17.16 15.95
CA LEU A 261 3.00 16.46 17.09
C LEU A 261 4.15 17.26 17.71
N LEU A 262 4.91 18.00 16.90
CA LEU A 262 6.00 18.86 17.40
C LEU A 262 5.46 20.09 18.11
N GLU A 263 4.36 20.68 17.63
CA GLU A 263 3.65 21.78 18.31
C GLU A 263 3.03 21.33 19.64
N GLU A 264 2.42 20.14 19.67
CA GLU A 264 1.90 19.53 20.90
C GLU A 264 3.02 19.26 21.91
N TYR A 265 4.15 18.70 21.45
CA TYR A 265 5.32 18.53 22.30
C TYR A 265 5.90 19.87 22.77
N GLU A 266 5.90 20.90 21.93
CA GLU A 266 6.35 22.24 22.30
C GLU A 266 5.55 22.79 23.48
N ALA A 267 4.22 22.65 23.40
CA ALA A 267 3.29 23.16 24.40
C ALA A 267 3.28 22.32 25.69
N GLY A 268 3.33 20.98 25.57
CA GLY A 268 3.16 20.05 26.68
C GLY A 268 4.47 19.50 27.29
N GLY A 269 5.52 19.35 26.49
CA GLY A 269 6.82 18.79 26.90
C GLY A 269 6.80 17.29 27.20
N VAL A 270 5.74 16.57 26.84
CA VAL A 270 5.56 15.15 27.16
C VAL A 270 6.29 14.29 26.12
N VAL A 271 7.53 13.90 26.42
CA VAL A 271 8.39 13.12 25.50
C VAL A 271 7.77 11.78 25.11
N GLY A 272 7.22 11.03 26.08
CA GLY A 272 6.66 9.70 25.83
C GLY A 272 5.50 9.72 24.83
N GLU A 273 4.66 10.76 24.88
CA GLU A 273 3.56 10.96 23.94
C GLU A 273 4.09 11.28 22.54
N ALA A 274 5.03 12.23 22.43
CA ALA A 274 5.67 12.56 21.16
C ALA A 274 6.36 11.35 20.51
N CYS A 275 7.10 10.55 21.29
CA CYS A 275 7.69 9.30 20.82
C CYS A 275 6.63 8.30 20.35
N GLN A 276 5.49 8.21 21.04
CA GLN A 276 4.40 7.35 20.63
C GLN A 276 3.75 7.83 19.33
N CYS A 277 3.49 9.13 19.19
CA CYS A 277 2.98 9.71 17.94
C CYS A 277 3.91 9.41 16.76
N ILE A 278 5.23 9.53 16.94
CA ILE A 278 6.21 9.19 15.90
C ILE A 278 6.17 7.70 15.55
N ARG A 279 5.97 6.79 16.53
CA ARG A 279 5.75 5.35 16.26
C ARG A 279 4.47 5.11 15.47
N ASP A 280 3.40 5.77 15.85
CA ASP A 280 2.07 5.62 15.24
C ASP A 280 2.02 6.16 13.80
N LEU A 281 2.95 7.04 13.41
CA LEU A 281 3.13 7.41 12.00
C LEU A 281 3.49 6.21 11.12
N GLY A 282 4.19 5.19 11.66
CA GLY A 282 4.53 3.98 10.92
C GLY A 282 5.51 4.18 9.75
N MET A 283 6.26 5.31 9.73
CA MET A 283 7.11 5.71 8.60
C MET A 283 8.60 5.84 8.96
N PRO A 284 9.29 4.77 9.39
CA PRO A 284 10.67 4.84 9.89
C PRO A 284 11.68 5.39 8.86
N PHE A 285 11.44 5.19 7.56
CA PHE A 285 12.30 5.72 6.49
C PHE A 285 12.11 7.22 6.22
N PHE A 286 11.06 7.82 6.79
CA PHE A 286 10.71 9.23 6.67
C PHE A 286 10.99 10.03 7.96
N ASN A 287 11.53 9.38 9.00
CA ASN A 287 11.85 10.03 10.28
C ASN A 287 12.84 11.21 10.15
N HIS A 288 13.62 11.28 9.07
CA HIS A 288 14.43 12.45 8.74
C HIS A 288 13.60 13.74 8.60
N GLU A 289 12.30 13.65 8.29
CA GLU A 289 11.40 14.80 8.25
C GLU A 289 11.05 15.29 9.67
N VAL A 290 10.90 14.40 10.64
CA VAL A 290 10.76 14.77 12.08
C VAL A 290 11.96 15.59 12.52
N VAL A 291 13.17 15.11 12.20
CA VAL A 291 14.44 15.80 12.50
C VAL A 291 14.48 17.18 11.83
N LYS A 292 14.16 17.24 10.53
CA LYS A 292 14.13 18.50 9.77
C LYS A 292 13.16 19.50 10.41
N LYS A 293 11.90 19.12 10.62
CA LYS A 293 10.85 20.01 11.15
C LYS A 293 11.13 20.44 12.59
N ALA A 294 11.66 19.55 13.44
CA ALA A 294 12.07 19.90 14.80
C ALA A 294 13.21 20.93 14.82
N LEU A 295 14.19 20.81 13.92
CA LEU A 295 15.28 21.79 13.79
C LEU A 295 14.79 23.14 13.28
N VAL A 296 13.91 23.16 12.26
CA VAL A 296 13.29 24.40 11.77
C VAL A 296 12.55 25.10 12.91
N MET A 297 11.70 24.36 13.65
CA MET A 297 10.96 24.91 14.79
C MET A 297 11.89 25.43 15.89
N ALA A 298 12.99 24.73 16.17
CA ALA A 298 14.01 25.18 17.11
C ALA A 298 14.66 26.51 16.65
N MET A 299 15.00 26.62 15.36
CA MET A 299 15.60 27.82 14.78
C MET A 299 14.65 29.02 14.73
N GLU A 300 13.37 28.79 14.44
CA GLU A 300 12.34 29.83 14.42
C GLU A 300 12.06 30.38 15.82
N LYS A 301 11.82 29.49 16.77
CA LYS A 301 11.31 29.84 18.12
C LYS A 301 12.40 29.91 19.19
N LYS A 302 13.66 29.62 18.86
CA LYS A 302 14.79 29.45 19.80
C LYS A 302 14.46 28.44 20.90
N ASN A 303 13.97 27.27 20.48
CA ASN A 303 13.46 26.24 21.39
C ASN A 303 14.40 25.03 21.48
N ASP A 304 15.23 25.01 22.53
CA ASP A 304 16.21 23.95 22.75
C ASP A 304 15.58 22.60 23.14
N ARG A 305 14.30 22.56 23.52
CA ARG A 305 13.59 21.32 23.89
C ARG A 305 13.42 20.38 22.70
N MET A 306 13.39 20.92 21.48
CA MET A 306 13.35 20.09 20.27
C MET A 306 14.54 19.15 20.18
N LEU A 307 15.72 19.58 20.65
CA LEU A 307 16.90 18.72 20.68
C LEU A 307 16.81 17.65 21.77
N ASP A 308 16.11 17.92 22.87
CA ASP A 308 15.85 16.92 23.91
C ASP A 308 14.95 15.80 23.38
N LEU A 309 13.88 16.14 22.65
CA LEU A 309 13.05 15.14 21.97
C LEU A 309 13.85 14.30 20.97
N LEU A 310 14.67 14.93 20.12
CA LEU A 310 15.48 14.23 19.13
C LEU A 310 16.52 13.30 19.79
N GLN A 311 17.06 13.70 20.93
CA GLN A 311 17.98 12.87 21.71
C GLN A 311 17.27 11.64 22.27
N GLU A 312 16.08 11.79 22.84
CA GLU A 312 15.30 10.65 23.35
C GLU A 312 14.80 9.72 22.23
N CYS A 313 14.37 10.29 21.10
CA CYS A 313 14.02 9.50 19.92
C CYS A 313 15.22 8.67 19.40
N PHE A 314 16.44 9.20 19.51
CA PHE A 314 17.65 8.46 19.14
C PHE A 314 18.02 7.40 20.19
N SER A 315 17.89 7.72 21.49
CA SER A 315 18.21 6.81 22.59
C SER A 315 17.30 5.57 22.59
N GLU A 316 16.01 5.74 22.29
CA GLU A 316 15.03 4.67 22.13
C GLU A 316 15.17 3.88 20.80
N GLY A 317 16.07 4.29 19.91
CA GLY A 317 16.23 3.69 18.58
C GLY A 317 15.10 4.00 17.60
N LEU A 318 14.19 4.91 17.97
CA LEU A 318 13.06 5.35 17.15
C LEU A 318 13.52 6.12 15.91
N ILE A 319 14.53 6.98 16.06
CA ILE A 319 15.20 7.65 14.95
C ILE A 319 16.62 7.11 14.83
N THR A 320 16.87 6.41 13.71
CA THR A 320 18.19 5.83 13.44
C THR A 320 19.21 6.92 13.10
N ILE A 321 20.50 6.58 13.23
CA ILE A 321 21.60 7.49 12.86
C ILE A 321 21.52 7.98 11.41
N ASN A 322 21.06 7.13 10.49
CA ASN A 322 20.92 7.50 9.08
C ASN A 322 19.80 8.54 8.88
N GLN A 323 18.67 8.36 9.58
CA GLN A 323 17.55 9.31 9.54
C GLN A 323 17.92 10.64 10.20
N MET A 324 18.66 10.59 11.32
CA MET A 324 19.21 11.77 11.98
C MET A 324 20.14 12.55 11.03
N THR A 325 21.12 11.87 10.44
CA THR A 325 22.09 12.47 9.50
C THR A 325 21.39 13.12 8.32
N LYS A 326 20.43 12.41 7.70
CA LYS A 326 19.65 12.90 6.56
C LYS A 326 18.81 14.12 6.93
N GLY A 327 18.26 14.18 8.14
CA GLY A 327 17.49 15.33 8.62
C GLY A 327 18.33 16.61 8.72
N PHE A 328 19.50 16.52 9.35
CA PHE A 328 20.45 17.65 9.45
C PHE A 328 20.99 18.08 8.08
N ALA A 329 21.34 17.13 7.22
CA ALA A 329 21.81 17.43 5.86
C ALA A 329 20.76 18.24 5.07
N ARG A 330 19.48 17.86 5.15
CA ARG A 330 18.39 18.58 4.46
C ARG A 330 18.13 19.99 4.98
N ILE A 331 18.54 20.32 6.21
CA ILE A 331 18.53 21.71 6.68
C ILE A 331 19.70 22.46 6.06
N ASN A 332 20.90 21.88 6.16
CA ASN A 332 22.12 22.47 5.60
C ASN A 332 21.98 22.80 4.10
N ASP A 333 21.40 21.88 3.32
CA ASP A 333 21.22 22.04 1.88
C ASP A 333 20.13 23.07 1.52
N GLY A 334 19.21 23.34 2.45
CA GLY A 334 18.11 24.29 2.28
C GLY A 334 18.28 25.59 3.06
N LEU A 335 19.50 25.91 3.55
CA LEU A 335 19.74 27.10 4.37
C LEU A 335 19.42 28.40 3.63
N ASP A 336 19.71 28.46 2.33
CA ASP A 336 19.45 29.66 1.51
C ASP A 336 17.95 29.97 1.45
N ASP A 337 17.11 28.95 1.22
CA ASP A 337 15.66 29.08 1.21
C ASP A 337 15.13 29.41 2.62
N LEU A 338 15.64 28.73 3.65
CA LEU A 338 15.25 28.97 5.04
C LEU A 338 15.62 30.37 5.52
N ALA A 339 16.68 30.98 4.98
CA ALA A 339 17.09 32.34 5.32
C ALA A 339 16.07 33.40 4.85
N LEU A 340 15.18 33.06 3.92
CA LEU A 340 14.08 33.93 3.50
C LEU A 340 13.05 34.12 4.63
N ASP A 341 12.82 33.07 5.43
CA ASP A 341 11.82 33.06 6.51
C ASP A 341 12.44 33.23 7.90
N ILE A 342 13.69 32.77 8.09
CA ILE A 342 14.40 32.75 9.37
C ILE A 342 15.63 33.66 9.30
N PRO A 343 15.61 34.84 9.96
CA PRO A 343 16.79 35.70 10.05
C PRO A 343 17.96 34.96 10.72
N ASN A 344 19.15 35.10 10.13
CA ASN A 344 20.39 34.45 10.56
C ASN A 344 20.27 32.91 10.65
N ALA A 345 19.60 32.29 9.67
CA ALA A 345 19.40 30.84 9.62
C ALA A 345 20.72 30.05 9.74
N GLU A 346 21.78 30.47 9.07
CA GLU A 346 23.10 29.81 9.10
C GLU A 346 23.73 29.81 10.51
N ASP A 347 23.70 30.96 11.20
CA ASP A 347 24.22 31.09 12.57
C ASP A 347 23.40 30.23 13.55
N LYS A 348 22.07 30.27 13.42
CA LYS A 348 21.15 29.48 14.25
C LYS A 348 21.34 27.98 14.04
N PHE A 349 21.48 27.55 12.79
CA PHE A 349 21.76 26.14 12.48
C PHE A 349 23.11 25.70 13.05
N SER A 350 24.16 26.52 12.86
CA SER A 350 25.48 26.26 13.42
C SER A 350 25.44 26.14 14.95
N PHE A 351 24.68 27.00 15.63
CA PHE A 351 24.45 26.91 17.07
C PHE A 351 23.81 25.57 17.46
N TYR A 352 22.75 25.14 16.79
CA TYR A 352 22.07 23.87 17.11
C TYR A 352 22.91 22.63 16.77
N VAL A 353 23.74 22.70 15.73
CA VAL A 353 24.74 21.65 15.43
C VAL A 353 25.75 21.53 16.58
N GLU A 354 26.29 22.64 17.07
CA GLU A 354 27.20 22.64 18.22
C GLU A 354 26.53 22.20 19.52
N HIS A 355 25.27 22.57 19.73
CA HIS A 355 24.50 22.17 20.90
C HIS A 355 24.23 20.66 20.91
N ALA A 356 23.88 20.09 19.76
CA ALA A 356 23.71 18.64 19.59
C ALA A 356 25.02 17.88 19.86
N LYS A 357 26.16 18.41 19.41
CA LYS A 357 27.49 17.84 19.72
C LYS A 357 27.78 17.78 21.22
N LYS A 358 27.34 18.80 21.98
CA LYS A 358 27.59 18.88 23.43
C LYS A 358 26.65 18.00 24.27
N LYS A 359 25.40 17.84 23.87
CA LYS A 359 24.39 17.06 24.62
C LYS A 359 24.51 15.54 24.45
N GLY A 360 25.07 15.05 23.35
CA GLY A 360 25.16 13.61 23.08
C GLY A 360 26.58 13.08 22.89
N GLY A 361 27.06 12.21 23.80
CA GLY A 361 28.32 11.47 23.62
C GLY A 361 28.33 10.52 22.41
N SER A 362 27.15 10.12 21.91
CA SER A 362 26.93 9.34 20.70
C SER A 362 26.58 10.20 19.45
N PHE A 363 26.33 11.50 19.63
CA PHE A 363 26.26 12.49 18.53
C PHE A 363 27.65 12.85 17.96
N LEU A 364 28.73 12.41 18.61
CA LEU A 364 30.11 12.57 18.14
C LEU A 364 30.39 11.85 16.81
N HIS A 365 29.66 10.79 16.46
CA HIS A 365 29.81 10.11 15.16
C HIS A 365 29.07 10.87 14.03
N LEU A 366 27.93 11.50 14.35
CA LEU A 366 27.12 12.34 13.45
C LEU A 366 27.93 13.55 12.95
N ALA A 367 28.56 14.31 13.85
CA ALA A 367 29.37 15.46 13.47
C ALA A 367 30.60 15.09 12.61
N ARG A 368 31.18 13.91 12.82
CA ARG A 368 32.36 13.43 12.11
C ARG A 368 32.03 12.90 10.71
N GLN A 369 30.82 12.35 10.51
CA GLN A 369 30.30 12.02 9.18
C GLN A 369 29.72 13.24 8.44
N MET A 370 29.09 14.18 9.15
CA MET A 370 28.61 15.46 8.60
C MET A 370 29.77 16.30 8.04
N TYR A 371 30.95 16.28 8.67
CA TYR A 371 32.14 16.95 8.12
C TYR A 371 32.68 16.28 6.85
N ASN A 372 32.55 14.95 6.69
CA ASN A 372 33.07 14.24 5.52
C ASN A 372 32.11 14.25 4.32
N VAL A 373 30.79 14.21 4.54
CA VAL A 373 29.81 14.26 3.43
C VAL A 373 29.71 15.68 2.85
N VAL A 374 29.67 16.70 3.70
CA VAL A 374 29.59 18.12 3.26
C VAL A 374 30.89 18.57 2.56
N TYR A 375 32.06 18.08 2.98
CA TYR A 375 33.31 18.38 2.28
C TYR A 375 33.45 17.58 0.98
N ILE A 376 33.07 16.30 0.92
CA ILE A 376 33.23 15.47 -0.29
C ILE A 376 32.28 15.93 -1.41
N GLU A 377 31.05 16.34 -1.11
CA GLU A 377 30.13 16.85 -2.14
C GLU A 377 30.47 18.27 -2.62
N LYS A 378 30.99 19.17 -1.75
CA LYS A 378 31.52 20.48 -2.17
C LYS A 378 32.91 20.41 -2.82
N LEU A 379 33.72 19.40 -2.48
CA LEU A 379 34.97 19.09 -3.19
C LEU A 379 34.70 18.36 -4.50
N SER A 380 33.54 17.74 -4.76
CA SER A 380 33.35 17.00 -6.01
C SER A 380 33.39 17.89 -7.27
N PRO A 381 32.82 19.11 -7.29
CA PRO A 381 32.98 20.05 -8.40
C PRO A 381 34.35 20.73 -8.36
N LEU A 382 34.88 21.03 -7.17
CA LEU A 382 36.19 21.70 -7.03
C LEU A 382 37.35 20.75 -7.40
N MET A 383 37.28 19.47 -7.04
CA MET A 383 38.20 18.42 -7.45
C MET A 383 38.01 18.03 -8.91
N ARG A 384 36.78 18.03 -9.45
CA ARG A 384 36.58 17.91 -10.91
C ARG A 384 37.15 19.10 -11.65
N TYR A 385 36.94 20.31 -11.16
CA TYR A 385 37.49 21.54 -11.72
C TYR A 385 39.02 21.57 -11.62
N CYS A 386 39.60 21.19 -10.48
CA CYS A 386 41.04 21.03 -10.33
C CYS A 386 41.60 19.87 -11.17
N GLN A 387 40.87 18.77 -11.34
CA GLN A 387 41.25 17.68 -12.25
C GLN A 387 41.14 18.11 -13.72
N GLU A 388 40.15 18.90 -14.10
CA GLU A 388 39.96 19.44 -15.44
C GLU A 388 41.01 20.52 -15.75
N LEU A 389 41.30 21.44 -14.82
CA LEU A 389 42.41 22.39 -14.92
C LEU A 389 43.75 21.66 -15.00
N ALA A 390 43.99 20.67 -14.14
CA ALA A 390 45.20 19.86 -14.21
C ALA A 390 45.28 19.09 -15.53
N ARG A 391 44.14 18.63 -16.09
CA ARG A 391 44.07 17.94 -17.38
C ARG A 391 44.29 18.88 -18.56
N GLU A 392 43.80 20.12 -18.49
CA GLU A 392 44.03 21.17 -19.49
C GLU A 392 45.47 21.67 -19.46
N GLU A 393 46.05 21.89 -18.28
CA GLU A 393 47.46 22.23 -18.13
C GLU A 393 48.37 21.08 -18.56
N LEU A 394 48.04 19.81 -18.24
CA LEU A 394 48.77 18.65 -18.76
C LEU A 394 48.61 18.53 -20.28
N HIS A 395 47.42 18.81 -20.83
CA HIS A 395 47.21 18.81 -22.29
C HIS A 395 47.96 19.95 -22.98
N GLN A 396 48.06 21.13 -22.38
CA GLN A 396 48.85 22.24 -22.90
C GLN A 396 50.35 21.95 -22.79
N LEU A 397 50.80 21.33 -21.70
CA LEU A 397 52.19 20.90 -21.50
C LEU A 397 52.57 19.76 -22.45
N VAL A 398 51.69 18.77 -22.67
CA VAL A 398 51.90 17.70 -23.65
C VAL A 398 51.87 18.27 -25.08
N ARG A 399 51.01 19.25 -25.39
CA ARG A 399 51.03 19.93 -26.70
C ARG A 399 52.26 20.80 -26.92
N SER A 400 52.80 21.45 -25.87
CA SER A 400 54.02 22.27 -25.98
C SER A 400 55.30 21.43 -25.97
N THR A 401 55.28 20.22 -25.39
CA THR A 401 56.42 19.30 -25.35
C THR A 401 56.52 18.40 -26.59
N VAL A 402 55.45 18.30 -27.41
CA VAL A 402 55.43 17.53 -28.68
C VAL A 402 56.08 18.29 -29.87
N CYS A 403 56.93 19.28 -29.61
CA CYS A 403 57.81 19.87 -30.62
C CYS A 403 59.09 20.31 -29.92
N ASN A 404 60.19 19.54 -29.92
CA ASN A 404 61.15 19.65 -31.02
C ASN A 404 62.26 18.58 -31.07
N HIS A 405 62.24 17.46 -30.33
CA HIS A 405 63.44 16.57 -30.30
C HIS A 405 63.28 15.04 -30.40
N CYS A 406 62.09 14.44 -30.36
CA CYS A 406 61.99 12.97 -30.45
C CYS A 406 60.81 12.55 -31.34
N GLY A 407 61.08 12.25 -32.62
CA GLY A 407 60.08 11.83 -33.60
C GLY A 407 59.54 10.43 -33.35
N LEU A 408 58.52 10.28 -32.50
CA LEU A 408 57.75 9.05 -32.34
C LEU A 408 56.24 9.32 -32.45
N SER A 409 55.59 8.52 -33.31
CA SER A 409 54.18 8.58 -33.66
C SER A 409 53.28 8.07 -32.54
N SER A 410 52.14 8.74 -32.42
CA SER A 410 51.01 8.48 -31.54
C SER A 410 50.43 7.07 -31.69
N ARG A 411 50.90 6.13 -30.85
CA ARG A 411 50.19 4.89 -30.47
C ARG A 411 50.98 4.18 -29.36
N GLY A 412 50.59 4.38 -28.10
CA GLY A 412 51.14 3.57 -27.00
C GLY A 412 51.27 4.23 -25.63
N ILE A 413 50.35 5.10 -25.22
CA ILE A 413 50.33 5.61 -23.83
C ILE A 413 48.90 5.49 -23.28
N PHE A 414 48.41 4.26 -23.16
CA PHE A 414 47.31 3.90 -22.27
C PHE A 414 47.52 2.45 -21.87
N GLN A 415 48.40 2.23 -20.91
CA GLN A 415 48.39 1.03 -20.10
C GLN A 415 48.85 1.40 -18.69
N ALA A 416 48.10 0.87 -17.73
CA ALA A 416 48.14 1.17 -16.31
C ALA A 416 49.55 1.06 -15.70
N ASP A 417 49.81 1.88 -14.66
CA ASP A 417 50.76 1.66 -13.55
C ASP A 417 51.47 2.93 -13.01
N HIS A 418 50.78 4.07 -12.87
CA HIS A 418 51.35 5.26 -12.20
C HIS A 418 50.37 6.02 -11.28
N VAL A 419 49.56 5.31 -10.49
CA VAL A 419 48.77 5.93 -9.41
C VAL A 419 49.56 6.03 -8.09
N GLU A 420 50.63 5.24 -7.89
CA GLU A 420 51.44 5.27 -6.65
C GLU A 420 52.45 6.42 -6.56
N VAL A 421 52.85 7.04 -7.68
CA VAL A 421 53.84 8.13 -7.66
C VAL A 421 53.18 9.48 -7.33
N ALA A 422 51.90 9.66 -7.67
CA ALA A 422 51.14 10.88 -7.32
C ALA A 422 50.77 10.94 -5.83
N ALA A 423 50.65 9.80 -5.15
CA ALA A 423 50.34 9.72 -3.72
C ALA A 423 51.51 10.16 -2.83
N SER A 424 52.75 10.12 -3.32
CA SER A 424 53.94 10.51 -2.55
C SER A 424 54.19 12.02 -2.58
N GLY A 425 53.78 12.75 -3.63
CA GLY A 425 53.97 14.20 -3.75
C GLY A 425 53.02 15.05 -2.89
N LEU A 426 51.85 14.53 -2.52
CA LEU A 426 50.87 15.26 -1.70
C LEU A 426 51.19 15.23 -0.20
N LYS A 427 52.17 14.45 0.26
CA LYS A 427 52.65 14.48 1.64
C LYS A 427 53.64 15.62 1.93
N GLU A 428 54.26 16.23 0.92
CA GLU A 428 55.22 17.33 1.12
C GLU A 428 54.60 18.73 1.04
N LEU A 429 53.38 18.88 0.51
CA LEU A 429 52.67 20.17 0.46
C LEU A 429 51.85 20.51 1.72
N GLY A 430 51.91 19.65 2.75
CA GLY A 430 51.27 19.88 4.05
C GLY A 430 52.21 20.40 5.14
N SER A 431 53.41 20.90 4.78
CA SER A 431 54.41 21.37 5.76
C SER A 431 55.20 22.59 5.27
N SER A 432 54.52 23.58 4.69
CA SER A 432 55.07 24.92 4.43
C SER A 432 54.05 26.00 4.68
#